data_AF-A0A450V4X2-F1
#
_entry.id   AF-A0A450V4X2-F1
#
_cell.length_a   1.000
_cell.length_b   1.000
_cell.length_c   1.000
_cell.angle_alpha   90.00
_cell.angle_beta   90.00
_cell.angle_gamma   90.00
#
_symmetry.space_group_name_H-M   'P 1'
#
loop_
_entity.id
_entity.type
_entity.pdbx_description
1 polymer ?
#
loop_
_entity_poly.entity_id
_entity_poly.type
_entity_poly.pdbx_seq_one_letter_code
_entity_poly.pdbx_strand_id
1 'polypeptide(L)'
;MNTSDFYDGRETRSADERLAAQLTELKTLIAKATSNPVYAKRFHDGGLDGIDASDISEPGFLAELPILRKSDLIGMQAESPPFGGLNLLETGRLRHVYQSPGPINDYDGEGRDWWRVGRALYAAGFRPGDIVHNSFSYHFTPAGSMFDQAATSIGCAVFPAGTENTEAQARALAGFGSNAYAGVPDFLPRLLEKADELDLDANALTKASVSAGPLFPSVRQGLNDRGVHVYQCYVIADLGLVSYETPALSAMVVDEDVVVEIVRPGTGNPVPDGEVGEVVVTALSHHELPLIRLALGDLSAVTPGQSPCGRTNMRLAGWLGRADQTTKVRGLFVHPEQVARVLEQCGIEGRARLVVEREGERDLMTLRVEHGGDAEGLVERMESAIKTIFNLRGHVRIDPPGTLPNDGRIIDDTRDFQA
;
A
#
# COMPACT_ATOMS: atom_id res chain seq x y z
N MET A 1 -31.80 17.98 -1.26
CA MET A 1 -30.32 18.01 -1.29
C MET A 1 -29.88 16.69 -1.88
N ASN A 2 -28.93 16.70 -2.82
CA ASN A 2 -28.58 15.51 -3.60
C ASN A 2 -27.87 14.50 -2.67
N THR A 3 -28.60 13.46 -2.26
CA THR A 3 -28.21 12.39 -1.32
C THR A 3 -27.43 11.29 -2.02
N SER A 4 -26.34 11.63 -2.71
CA SER A 4 -25.49 10.61 -3.34
C SER A 4 -24.63 9.91 -2.29
N ASP A 5 -24.60 8.58 -2.29
CA ASP A 5 -23.66 7.76 -1.50
C ASP A 5 -22.23 7.73 -2.07
N PHE A 6 -22.03 8.41 -3.20
CA PHE A 6 -20.75 8.59 -3.88
C PHE A 6 -20.26 10.03 -3.74
N TYR A 7 -18.95 10.19 -3.53
CA TYR A 7 -18.23 11.46 -3.45
C TYR A 7 -18.29 12.22 -4.78
N ASP A 8 -18.14 11.50 -5.89
CA ASP A 8 -18.31 12.03 -7.25
C ASP A 8 -18.85 10.96 -8.24
N GLY A 9 -19.10 11.38 -9.48
CA GLY A 9 -19.60 10.48 -10.53
C GLY A 9 -18.60 9.43 -11.02
N ARG A 10 -17.31 9.54 -10.65
CA ARG A 10 -16.27 8.61 -11.13
C ARG A 10 -16.38 7.24 -10.48
N GLU A 11 -16.96 7.15 -9.28
CA GLU A 11 -17.04 5.90 -8.52
C GLU A 11 -17.93 4.83 -9.15
N THR A 12 -18.82 5.24 -10.07
CA THR A 12 -19.77 4.35 -10.75
C THR A 12 -19.55 4.29 -12.27
N ARG A 13 -18.46 4.91 -12.76
CA ARG A 13 -18.14 4.91 -14.20
C ARG A 13 -17.89 3.50 -14.74
N SER A 14 -18.11 3.30 -16.02
CA SER A 14 -17.81 2.03 -16.67
C SER A 14 -16.30 1.72 -16.65
N ALA A 15 -15.94 0.45 -16.87
CA ALA A 15 -14.54 0.05 -16.97
C ALA A 15 -13.83 0.78 -18.14
N ASP A 16 -14.50 0.95 -19.27
CA ASP A 16 -13.95 1.62 -20.46
C ASP A 16 -13.70 3.11 -20.21
N GLU A 17 -14.63 3.81 -19.56
CA GLU A 17 -14.45 5.22 -19.18
C GLU A 17 -13.30 5.40 -18.17
N ARG A 18 -13.16 4.44 -17.23
CA ARG A 18 -12.05 4.44 -16.27
C ARG A 18 -10.72 4.25 -16.99
N LEU A 19 -10.63 3.24 -17.86
CA LEU A 19 -9.43 2.93 -18.61
C LEU A 19 -8.99 4.10 -19.49
N ALA A 20 -9.92 4.72 -20.22
CA ALA A 20 -9.63 5.87 -21.08
C ALA A 20 -9.08 7.07 -20.30
N ALA A 21 -9.66 7.36 -19.13
CA ALA A 21 -9.19 8.43 -18.25
C ALA A 21 -7.82 8.10 -17.65
N GLN A 22 -7.64 6.88 -17.12
CA GLN A 22 -6.36 6.45 -16.55
C GLN A 22 -5.24 6.48 -17.60
N LEU A 23 -5.52 6.07 -18.84
CA LEU A 23 -4.56 6.13 -19.94
C LEU A 23 -4.15 7.57 -20.25
N THR A 24 -5.10 8.51 -20.24
CA THR A 24 -4.82 9.94 -20.49
C THR A 24 -3.87 10.52 -19.44
N GLU A 25 -4.13 10.25 -18.16
CA GLU A 25 -3.26 10.71 -17.07
C GLU A 25 -1.91 9.97 -17.10
N LEU A 26 -1.89 8.67 -17.37
CA LEU A 26 -0.66 7.88 -17.47
C LEU A 26 0.27 8.42 -18.57
N LYS A 27 -0.25 8.72 -19.76
CA LYS A 27 0.55 9.34 -20.83
C LYS A 27 1.16 10.67 -20.39
N THR A 28 0.37 11.49 -19.70
CA THR A 28 0.83 12.78 -19.19
C THR A 28 1.92 12.61 -18.15
N LEU A 29 1.74 11.66 -17.23
CA LEU A 29 2.70 11.31 -16.18
C LEU A 29 4.02 10.82 -16.78
N ILE A 30 3.98 9.88 -17.73
CA ILE A 30 5.18 9.33 -18.37
C ILE A 30 5.90 10.39 -19.20
N ALA A 31 5.19 11.24 -19.95
CA ALA A 31 5.79 12.33 -20.72
C ALA A 31 6.53 13.32 -19.80
N LYS A 32 5.98 13.63 -18.63
CA LYS A 32 6.64 14.49 -17.64
C LYS A 32 7.82 13.81 -16.96
N ALA A 33 7.65 12.56 -16.55
CA ALA A 33 8.72 11.79 -15.91
C ALA A 33 9.93 11.62 -16.86
N THR A 34 9.71 11.24 -18.12
CA THR A 34 10.79 11.04 -19.11
C THR A 34 11.60 12.32 -19.40
N SER A 35 11.01 13.50 -19.19
CA SER A 35 11.74 14.78 -19.30
C SER A 35 12.74 15.02 -18.15
N ASN A 36 12.60 14.28 -17.04
CA ASN A 36 13.50 14.36 -15.90
C ASN A 36 14.65 13.32 -16.02
N PRO A 37 15.93 13.74 -15.91
CA PRO A 37 17.09 12.86 -16.08
C PRO A 37 17.13 11.65 -15.15
N VAL A 38 16.62 11.75 -13.92
CA VAL A 38 16.61 10.65 -12.94
C VAL A 38 15.67 9.54 -13.39
N TYR A 39 14.47 9.88 -13.88
CA TYR A 39 13.55 8.89 -14.45
C TYR A 39 14.09 8.32 -15.75
N ALA A 40 14.61 9.16 -16.65
CA ALA A 40 15.20 8.70 -17.90
C ALA A 40 16.32 7.68 -17.65
N LYS A 41 17.21 7.96 -16.69
CA LYS A 41 18.25 7.01 -16.27
C LYS A 41 17.66 5.75 -15.67
N ARG A 42 16.68 5.87 -14.77
CA ARG A 42 16.05 4.70 -14.14
C ARG A 42 15.40 3.80 -15.19
N PHE A 43 14.67 4.35 -16.15
CA PHE A 43 14.06 3.58 -17.24
C PHE A 43 15.12 2.92 -18.13
N HIS A 44 16.19 3.65 -18.48
CA HIS A 44 17.33 3.08 -19.20
C HIS A 44 17.98 1.91 -18.46
N ASP A 45 18.26 2.05 -17.16
CA ASP A 45 18.83 0.98 -16.33
C ASP A 45 17.89 -0.23 -16.24
N GLY A 46 16.57 -0.01 -16.36
CA GLY A 46 15.54 -1.05 -16.47
C GLY A 46 15.40 -1.66 -17.87
N GLY A 47 16.22 -1.23 -18.85
CA GLY A 47 16.23 -1.75 -20.21
C GLY A 47 15.28 -1.03 -21.18
N LEU A 48 14.72 0.13 -20.80
CA LEU A 48 13.79 0.90 -21.63
C LEU A 48 14.35 2.28 -21.98
N ASP A 49 14.59 2.48 -23.28
CA ASP A 49 15.07 3.74 -23.84
C ASP A 49 14.03 4.38 -24.75
N GLY A 50 14.07 5.72 -24.82
CA GLY A 50 13.32 6.47 -25.82
C GLY A 50 11.79 6.30 -25.75
N ILE A 51 11.25 6.12 -24.54
CA ILE A 51 9.80 5.96 -24.31
C ILE A 51 9.05 7.17 -24.88
N ASP A 52 8.25 6.94 -25.93
CA ASP A 52 7.26 7.92 -26.40
C ASP A 52 5.93 7.63 -25.71
N ALA A 53 5.48 8.56 -24.87
CA ALA A 53 4.22 8.43 -24.14
C ALA A 53 3.00 8.29 -25.07
N SER A 54 3.09 8.74 -26.33
CA SER A 54 2.01 8.59 -27.30
C SER A 54 1.77 7.13 -27.70
N ASP A 55 2.79 6.28 -27.65
CA ASP A 55 2.74 4.85 -27.99
C ASP A 55 2.10 3.97 -26.91
N ILE A 56 1.91 4.49 -25.70
CA ILE A 56 1.27 3.76 -24.60
C ILE A 56 -0.21 3.53 -24.95
N SER A 57 -0.65 2.29 -25.14
CA SER A 57 -2.05 1.99 -25.47
C SER A 57 -2.88 1.52 -24.28
N GLU A 58 -2.23 1.07 -23.20
CA GLU A 58 -2.90 0.52 -22.02
C GLU A 58 -2.02 0.66 -20.76
N PRO A 59 -2.62 0.62 -19.55
CA PRO A 59 -1.87 0.64 -18.29
C PRO A 59 -0.91 -0.56 -18.11
N GLY A 60 -1.12 -1.66 -18.84
CA GLY A 60 -0.24 -2.84 -18.84
C GLY A 60 1.22 -2.51 -19.17
N PHE A 61 1.46 -1.43 -19.92
CA PHE A 61 2.80 -0.88 -20.18
C PHE A 61 3.63 -0.65 -18.90
N LEU A 62 2.98 -0.34 -17.77
CA LEU A 62 3.67 -0.17 -16.49
C LEU A 62 4.53 -1.40 -16.17
N ALA A 63 4.09 -2.62 -16.46
CA ALA A 63 4.84 -3.84 -16.15
C ALA A 63 6.26 -3.86 -16.73
N GLU A 64 6.52 -3.12 -17.82
CA GLU A 64 7.82 -3.00 -18.46
C GLU A 64 8.77 -2.03 -17.72
N LEU A 65 8.24 -1.04 -17.00
CA LEU A 65 9.03 -0.06 -16.26
C LEU A 65 9.65 -0.70 -15.01
N PRO A 66 10.88 -0.33 -14.61
CA PRO A 66 11.46 -0.84 -13.36
C PRO A 66 10.62 -0.43 -12.15
N ILE A 67 10.58 -1.24 -11.11
CA ILE A 67 9.95 -0.87 -9.84
C ILE A 67 10.82 0.16 -9.09
N LEU A 68 10.16 1.07 -8.36
CA LEU A 68 10.79 1.93 -7.36
C LEU A 68 10.46 1.37 -5.98
N ARG A 69 11.44 0.90 -5.21
CA ARG A 69 11.21 0.42 -3.85
C ARG A 69 11.40 1.55 -2.85
N LYS A 70 10.72 1.48 -1.70
CA LYS A 70 10.97 2.42 -0.60
C LYS A 70 12.42 2.41 -0.13
N SER A 71 13.11 1.27 -0.18
CA SER A 71 14.54 1.18 0.13
C SER A 71 15.40 2.02 -0.82
N ASP A 72 15.00 2.13 -2.09
CA ASP A 72 15.74 2.90 -3.10
C ASP A 72 15.62 4.38 -2.80
N LEU A 73 14.44 4.85 -2.35
CA LEU A 73 14.22 6.24 -1.95
C LEU A 73 15.23 6.70 -0.89
N ILE A 74 15.56 5.85 0.08
CA ILE A 74 16.53 6.18 1.15
C ILE A 74 17.90 6.51 0.54
N GLY A 75 18.39 5.63 -0.35
CA GLY A 75 19.68 5.82 -1.02
C GLY A 75 19.67 7.02 -1.95
N MET A 76 18.63 7.12 -2.80
CA MET A 76 18.47 8.21 -3.76
C MET A 76 18.42 9.58 -3.06
N GLN A 77 17.65 9.71 -1.99
CA GLN A 77 17.51 10.96 -1.25
C GLN A 77 18.76 11.34 -0.47
N ALA A 78 19.54 10.35 0.01
CA ALA A 78 20.84 10.60 0.63
C ALA A 78 21.88 11.08 -0.39
N GLU A 79 21.89 10.49 -1.60
CA GLU A 79 22.79 10.86 -2.69
C GLU A 79 22.43 12.22 -3.32
N SER A 80 21.13 12.51 -3.45
CA SER A 80 20.61 13.74 -4.06
C SER A 80 19.45 14.33 -3.25
N PRO A 81 19.72 15.03 -2.14
CA PRO A 81 18.68 15.62 -1.31
C PRO A 81 17.86 16.70 -2.05
N PRO A 82 16.58 16.92 -1.69
CA PRO A 82 15.84 16.21 -0.64
C PRO A 82 15.05 14.98 -1.15
N PHE A 83 14.72 14.90 -2.45
CA PHE A 83 13.81 13.87 -3.00
C PHE A 83 14.47 12.95 -4.04
N GLY A 84 15.80 12.85 -4.06
CA GLY A 84 16.52 11.97 -5.00
C GLY A 84 16.46 12.44 -6.46
N GLY A 85 16.12 13.72 -6.68
CA GLY A 85 15.87 14.29 -8.01
C GLY A 85 14.58 13.80 -8.68
N LEU A 86 13.71 13.08 -7.96
CA LEU A 86 12.41 12.62 -8.46
C LEU A 86 11.37 13.74 -8.53
N ASN A 87 11.58 14.83 -7.81
CA ASN A 87 10.67 15.97 -7.83
C ASN A 87 10.81 16.80 -9.11
N LEU A 88 9.69 17.18 -9.75
CA LEU A 88 9.71 18.11 -10.89
C LEU A 88 9.51 19.57 -10.47
N LEU A 89 8.96 19.80 -9.27
CA LEU A 89 8.85 21.13 -8.66
C LEU A 89 10.04 21.42 -7.74
N GLU A 90 10.46 22.68 -7.71
CA GLU A 90 11.40 23.18 -6.71
C GLU A 90 10.83 22.99 -5.29
N THR A 91 11.66 22.56 -4.35
CA THR A 91 11.23 22.27 -2.97
C THR A 91 10.50 23.43 -2.30
N GLY A 92 10.93 24.67 -2.53
CA GLY A 92 10.30 25.87 -1.96
C GLY A 92 8.91 26.20 -2.53
N ARG A 93 8.47 25.47 -3.57
CA ARG A 93 7.12 25.58 -4.15
C ARG A 93 6.17 24.49 -3.66
N LEU A 94 6.67 23.51 -2.92
CA LEU A 94 5.85 22.53 -2.22
C LEU A 94 5.14 23.21 -1.04
N ARG A 95 3.97 22.70 -0.66
CA ARG A 95 3.20 23.32 0.42
C ARG A 95 3.79 22.94 1.79
N HIS A 96 4.20 21.69 1.94
CA HIS A 96 4.91 21.15 3.09
C HIS A 96 5.93 20.11 2.64
N VAL A 97 6.91 19.89 3.51
CA VAL A 97 7.88 18.79 3.41
C VAL A 97 7.87 18.03 4.73
N TYR A 98 7.95 16.71 4.63
CA TYR A 98 7.84 15.77 5.74
C TYR A 98 9.02 14.81 5.74
N GLN A 99 9.19 14.07 6.83
CA GLN A 99 10.15 12.97 6.93
C GLN A 99 9.52 11.79 7.66
N SER A 100 9.19 10.75 6.90
CA SER A 100 8.71 9.46 7.40
C SER A 100 9.85 8.58 7.92
N PRO A 101 9.52 7.55 8.74
CA PRO A 101 10.50 6.55 9.17
C PRO A 101 11.26 5.93 7.99
N GLY A 102 12.54 5.57 8.20
CA GLY A 102 13.41 5.16 7.10
C GLY A 102 14.15 6.34 6.45
N PRO A 103 14.42 7.40 7.23
CA PRO A 103 14.49 8.81 6.79
C PRO A 103 14.05 9.09 5.33
N ILE A 104 12.79 8.77 4.99
CA ILE A 104 12.21 9.08 3.68
C ILE A 104 11.54 10.44 3.77
N ASN A 105 11.95 11.40 2.94
CA ASN A 105 11.32 12.70 2.83
C ASN A 105 10.07 12.60 1.95
N ASP A 106 8.93 13.00 2.49
CA ASP A 106 7.65 13.11 1.78
C ASP A 106 7.27 14.59 1.57
N TYR A 107 6.16 14.84 0.87
CA TYR A 107 5.72 16.18 0.51
C TYR A 107 4.20 16.23 0.30
N ASP A 108 3.69 17.45 0.15
CA ASP A 108 2.39 17.72 -0.47
C ASP A 108 2.47 18.89 -1.46
N GLY A 109 1.44 19.00 -2.29
CA GLY A 109 1.35 19.99 -3.35
C GLY A 109 0.09 20.83 -3.30
N GLU A 110 -0.23 21.45 -4.42
CA GLU A 110 -1.40 22.30 -4.56
C GLU A 110 -2.68 21.46 -4.72
N GLY A 111 -3.69 21.75 -3.91
CA GLY A 111 -4.96 21.02 -3.92
C GLY A 111 -5.73 21.20 -2.62
N ARG A 112 -7.04 20.95 -2.67
CA ARG A 112 -7.89 20.94 -1.46
C ARG A 112 -7.86 19.58 -0.75
N ASP A 113 -7.65 18.51 -1.50
CA ASP A 113 -7.51 17.13 -1.03
C ASP A 113 -6.42 16.46 -1.86
N TRP A 114 -5.17 16.92 -1.66
CA TRP A 114 -4.05 16.48 -2.50
C TRP A 114 -3.88 14.96 -2.42
N TRP A 115 -3.93 14.37 -1.23
CA TRP A 115 -3.82 12.91 -1.06
C TRP A 115 -5.07 12.10 -1.42
N ARG A 116 -6.15 12.74 -1.89
CA ARG A 116 -7.38 12.09 -2.36
C ARG A 116 -8.14 11.30 -1.30
N VAL A 117 -7.91 11.59 -0.03
CA VAL A 117 -8.47 10.82 1.10
C VAL A 117 -9.97 11.15 1.29
N GLY A 118 -10.47 12.24 0.72
CA GLY A 118 -11.87 12.67 0.78
C GLY A 118 -12.84 11.61 0.26
N ARG A 119 -12.47 10.87 -0.78
CA ARG A 119 -13.29 9.76 -1.31
C ARG A 119 -13.49 8.66 -0.27
N ALA A 120 -12.43 8.30 0.47
CA ALA A 120 -12.49 7.31 1.54
C ALA A 120 -13.35 7.80 2.72
N LEU A 121 -13.18 9.05 3.16
CA LEU A 121 -13.98 9.64 4.23
C LEU A 121 -15.46 9.70 3.87
N TYR A 122 -15.78 10.10 2.62
CA TYR A 122 -17.15 10.15 2.15
C TYR A 122 -17.79 8.76 2.10
N ALA A 123 -17.05 7.73 1.66
CA ALA A 123 -17.49 6.34 1.71
C ALA A 123 -17.70 5.84 3.15
N ALA A 124 -16.89 6.31 4.10
CA ALA A 124 -17.06 6.07 5.54
C ALA A 124 -18.21 6.86 6.19
N GLY A 125 -18.97 7.64 5.39
CA GLY A 125 -20.17 8.35 5.84
C GLY A 125 -19.95 9.80 6.30
N PHE A 126 -18.76 10.37 6.09
CA PHE A 126 -18.46 11.76 6.44
C PHE A 126 -19.21 12.70 5.50
N ARG A 127 -19.81 13.77 6.03
CA ARG A 127 -20.66 14.70 5.28
C ARG A 127 -20.40 16.15 5.69
N PRO A 128 -20.75 17.13 4.82
CA PRO A 128 -20.66 18.54 5.20
C PRO A 128 -21.38 18.81 6.53
N GLY A 129 -20.71 19.54 7.42
CA GLY A 129 -21.21 19.85 8.77
C GLY A 129 -20.83 18.86 9.86
N ASP A 130 -20.20 17.72 9.54
CA ASP A 130 -19.59 16.85 10.55
C ASP A 130 -18.43 17.57 11.25
N ILE A 131 -18.21 17.23 12.53
CA ILE A 131 -17.06 17.67 13.34
C ILE A 131 -16.14 16.46 13.50
N VAL A 132 -15.00 16.52 12.82
CA VAL A 132 -14.01 15.44 12.75
C VAL A 132 -12.97 15.61 13.85
N HIS A 133 -12.87 14.63 14.73
CA HIS A 133 -11.77 14.50 15.69
C HIS A 133 -10.61 13.78 15.01
N ASN A 134 -9.60 14.53 14.58
CA ASN A 134 -8.45 13.99 13.85
C ASN A 134 -7.26 13.74 14.79
N SER A 135 -7.04 12.48 15.13
CA SER A 135 -5.99 12.02 16.06
C SER A 135 -4.72 11.53 15.36
N PHE A 136 -4.52 11.83 14.08
CA PHE A 136 -3.22 11.62 13.44
C PHE A 136 -2.22 12.72 13.82
N SER A 137 -0.92 12.39 13.77
CA SER A 137 0.15 13.39 13.98
C SER A 137 0.10 14.46 12.88
N TYR A 138 0.20 15.73 13.30
CA TYR A 138 0.30 16.88 12.41
C TYR A 138 1.75 17.32 12.17
N HIS A 139 2.72 16.65 12.79
CA HIS A 139 4.13 16.95 12.68
C HIS A 139 4.92 15.76 12.14
N PHE A 140 6.05 16.06 11.50
CA PHE A 140 7.04 15.13 10.96
C PHE A 140 6.53 14.25 9.81
N THR A 141 5.36 13.64 9.93
CA THR A 141 4.68 12.84 8.90
C THR A 141 3.37 13.52 8.44
N PRO A 142 2.90 13.21 7.22
CA PRO A 142 1.79 13.96 6.61
C PRO A 142 0.39 13.58 7.10
N ALA A 143 0.21 12.49 7.86
CA ALA A 143 -1.10 11.88 8.10
C ALA A 143 -2.17 12.85 8.64
N GLY A 144 -1.84 13.68 9.63
CA GLY A 144 -2.75 14.70 10.17
C GLY A 144 -3.20 15.68 9.08
N SER A 145 -2.26 16.16 8.26
CA SER A 145 -2.54 17.06 7.14
C SER A 145 -3.39 16.40 6.05
N MET A 146 -3.18 15.10 5.76
CA MET A 146 -3.96 14.39 4.76
C MET A 146 -5.45 14.34 5.11
N PHE A 147 -5.75 13.92 6.34
CA PHE A 147 -7.12 13.75 6.80
C PHE A 147 -7.80 15.10 7.06
N ASP A 148 -7.03 16.14 7.42
CA ASP A 148 -7.52 17.51 7.52
C ASP A 148 -7.95 18.06 6.14
N GLN A 149 -7.07 17.98 5.14
CA GLN A 149 -7.37 18.38 3.76
C GLN A 149 -8.60 17.63 3.23
N ALA A 150 -8.64 16.31 3.40
CA ALA A 150 -9.79 15.50 3.00
C ALA A 150 -11.11 15.93 3.67
N ALA A 151 -11.13 16.05 5.00
CA ALA A 151 -12.32 16.42 5.75
C ALA A 151 -12.81 17.84 5.40
N THR A 152 -11.89 18.79 5.30
CA THR A 152 -12.22 20.17 4.92
C THR A 152 -12.66 20.28 3.45
N SER A 153 -12.18 19.40 2.56
CA SER A 153 -12.67 19.32 1.17
C SER A 153 -14.14 18.89 1.09
N ILE A 154 -14.58 17.99 1.99
CA ILE A 154 -15.97 17.54 2.12
C ILE A 154 -16.86 18.65 2.71
N GLY A 155 -16.28 19.57 3.49
CA GLY A 155 -17.01 20.60 4.22
C GLY A 155 -17.26 20.26 5.69
N CYS A 156 -16.44 19.38 6.27
CA CYS A 156 -16.42 19.13 7.70
C CYS A 156 -15.61 20.21 8.44
N ALA A 157 -15.92 20.42 9.72
CA ALA A 157 -14.99 21.06 10.65
C ALA A 157 -14.01 20.01 11.19
N VAL A 158 -12.76 20.40 11.42
CA VAL A 158 -11.72 19.50 11.96
C VAL A 158 -11.23 20.02 13.29
N PHE A 159 -11.25 19.17 14.31
CA PHE A 159 -10.49 19.35 15.53
C PHE A 159 -9.14 18.62 15.39
N PRO A 160 -8.01 19.34 15.24
CA PRO A 160 -6.70 18.75 15.01
C PRO A 160 -6.10 18.23 16.33
N ALA A 161 -6.59 17.09 16.79
CA ALA A 161 -6.31 16.57 18.12
C ALA A 161 -4.85 16.08 18.29
N GLY A 162 -4.22 15.60 17.22
CA GLY A 162 -2.89 14.99 17.30
C GLY A 162 -2.88 13.68 18.08
N THR A 163 -1.69 13.26 18.54
CA THR A 163 -1.48 11.93 19.15
C THR A 163 -1.36 11.95 20.67
N GLU A 164 -1.31 13.12 21.29
CA GLU A 164 -0.96 13.26 22.71
C GLU A 164 -2.16 13.60 23.59
N ASN A 165 -1.98 13.44 24.91
CA ASN A 165 -2.91 13.88 25.95
C ASN A 165 -4.35 13.35 25.80
N THR A 166 -4.51 12.02 25.93
CA THR A 166 -5.80 11.33 25.80
C THR A 166 -6.91 11.91 26.68
N GLU A 167 -6.61 12.36 27.90
CA GLU A 167 -7.60 12.98 28.78
C GLU A 167 -8.15 14.29 28.19
N ALA A 168 -7.25 15.17 27.72
CA ALA A 168 -7.67 16.41 27.05
C ALA A 168 -8.42 16.13 25.74
N GLN A 169 -8.02 15.11 24.98
CA GLN A 169 -8.74 14.69 23.78
C GLN A 169 -10.15 14.20 24.11
N ALA A 170 -10.34 13.39 25.15
CA ALA A 170 -11.67 12.91 25.55
C ALA A 170 -12.59 14.07 25.94
N ARG A 171 -12.07 15.04 26.70
CA ARG A 171 -12.80 16.28 27.06
C ARG A 171 -13.15 17.11 25.82
N ALA A 172 -12.23 17.23 24.86
CA ALA A 172 -12.48 17.94 23.61
C ALA A 172 -13.50 17.22 22.71
N LEU A 173 -13.38 15.90 22.57
CA LEU A 173 -14.31 15.06 21.82
C LEU A 173 -15.75 15.29 22.27
N ALA A 174 -15.99 15.17 23.59
CA ALA A 174 -17.29 15.41 24.20
C ALA A 174 -17.70 16.88 24.13
N GLY A 175 -16.80 17.81 24.45
CA GLY A 175 -17.10 19.24 24.52
C GLY A 175 -17.44 19.88 23.16
N PHE A 176 -16.79 19.44 22.09
CA PHE A 176 -17.13 19.87 20.73
C PHE A 176 -18.29 19.06 20.12
N GLY A 177 -18.68 17.95 20.74
CA GLY A 177 -19.68 17.04 20.19
C GLY A 177 -19.22 16.42 18.87
N SER A 178 -17.94 16.03 18.78
CA SER A 178 -17.38 15.46 17.56
C SER A 178 -18.13 14.19 17.17
N ASN A 179 -18.62 14.15 15.93
CA ASN A 179 -19.46 13.03 15.47
C ASN A 179 -18.73 12.08 14.51
N ALA A 180 -17.51 12.43 14.09
CA ALA A 180 -16.66 11.63 13.23
C ALA A 180 -15.21 11.57 13.75
N TYR A 181 -14.52 10.45 13.54
CA TYR A 181 -13.13 10.24 13.97
C TYR A 181 -12.22 9.85 12.79
N ALA A 182 -11.03 10.44 12.74
CA ALA A 182 -9.95 10.01 11.87
C ALA A 182 -8.69 9.72 12.71
N GLY A 183 -8.08 8.54 12.55
CA GLY A 183 -6.87 8.19 13.30
C GLY A 183 -6.46 6.73 13.16
N VAL A 184 -5.56 6.28 14.03
CA VAL A 184 -5.15 4.87 14.07
C VAL A 184 -6.24 3.99 14.73
N PRO A 185 -6.41 2.72 14.33
CA PRO A 185 -7.49 1.85 14.79
C PRO A 185 -7.52 1.61 16.30
N ASP A 186 -6.35 1.44 16.92
CA ASP A 186 -6.19 1.04 18.32
C ASP A 186 -6.31 2.19 19.32
N PHE A 187 -6.17 3.44 18.86
CA PHE A 187 -6.32 4.61 19.73
C PHE A 187 -7.79 4.96 20.02
N LEU A 188 -8.70 4.77 19.07
CA LEU A 188 -10.09 5.15 19.24
C LEU A 188 -10.78 4.43 20.43
N PRO A 189 -10.65 3.10 20.62
CA PRO A 189 -11.18 2.44 21.80
C PRO A 189 -10.64 3.04 23.11
N ARG A 190 -9.33 3.34 23.18
CA ARG A 190 -8.70 3.96 24.36
C ARG A 190 -9.22 5.37 24.65
N LEU A 191 -9.51 6.14 23.59
CA LEU A 191 -10.09 7.47 23.72
C LEU A 191 -11.53 7.39 24.29
N LEU A 192 -12.32 6.43 23.82
CA LEU A 192 -13.68 6.20 24.31
C LEU A 192 -13.70 5.64 25.74
N GLU A 193 -12.80 4.71 26.08
CA GLU A 193 -12.59 4.23 27.45
C GLU A 193 -12.21 5.39 28.38
N LYS A 194 -11.33 6.29 27.93
CA LYS A 194 -10.97 7.49 28.70
C LYS A 194 -12.15 8.44 28.88
N ALA A 195 -13.05 8.55 27.91
CA ALA A 195 -14.28 9.34 28.05
C ALA A 195 -15.20 8.74 29.11
N ASP A 196 -15.37 7.41 29.12
CA ASP A 196 -16.17 6.70 30.13
C ASP A 196 -15.58 6.87 31.54
N GLU A 197 -14.26 6.72 31.70
CA GLU A 197 -13.57 6.92 32.99
C GLU A 197 -13.74 8.33 33.58
N LEU A 198 -14.02 9.31 32.72
CA LEU A 198 -14.21 10.72 33.09
C LEU A 198 -15.68 11.13 33.14
N ASP A 199 -16.62 10.18 32.98
CA ASP A 199 -18.07 10.41 32.90
C ASP A 199 -18.45 11.45 31.81
N LEU A 200 -17.79 11.39 30.64
CA LEU A 200 -18.02 12.29 29.51
C LEU A 200 -18.95 11.66 28.46
N ASP A 201 -19.88 12.45 27.90
CA ASP A 201 -20.75 12.01 26.82
C ASP A 201 -20.04 12.06 25.46
N ALA A 202 -19.67 10.89 24.94
CA ALA A 202 -19.06 10.71 23.62
C ALA A 202 -20.04 10.11 22.58
N ASN A 203 -21.34 10.01 22.87
CA ASN A 203 -22.32 9.33 22.01
C ASN A 203 -22.57 10.02 20.66
N ALA A 204 -22.14 11.27 20.50
CA ALA A 204 -22.19 11.95 19.21
C ALA A 204 -21.32 11.25 18.15
N LEU A 205 -20.22 10.60 18.57
CA LEU A 205 -19.32 9.89 17.70
C LEU A 205 -19.99 8.61 17.17
N THR A 206 -20.26 8.58 15.87
CA THR A 206 -21.00 7.47 15.22
C THR A 206 -20.30 6.89 14.00
N LYS A 207 -19.26 7.55 13.51
CA LYS A 207 -18.50 7.13 12.33
C LYS A 207 -17.00 7.34 12.51
N ALA A 208 -16.21 6.44 11.93
CA ALA A 208 -14.76 6.50 12.01
C ALA A 208 -14.12 6.02 10.70
N SER A 209 -13.04 6.70 10.30
CA SER A 209 -12.14 6.24 9.25
C SER A 209 -10.75 6.03 9.84
N VAL A 210 -10.19 4.84 9.67
CA VAL A 210 -8.90 4.48 10.28
C VAL A 210 -7.85 4.06 9.26
N SER A 211 -6.58 4.33 9.57
CA SER A 211 -5.43 3.97 8.72
C SER A 211 -4.15 3.82 9.55
N ALA A 212 -3.01 3.65 8.89
CA ALA A 212 -1.68 3.49 9.50
C ALA A 212 -1.54 2.31 10.49
N GLY A 213 -2.45 1.35 10.44
CA GLY A 213 -2.40 0.10 11.20
C GLY A 213 -3.54 -0.84 10.79
N PRO A 214 -3.43 -2.16 11.09
CA PRO A 214 -4.50 -3.11 10.79
C PRO A 214 -5.71 -2.88 11.69
N LEU A 215 -6.92 -2.84 11.12
CA LEU A 215 -8.16 -2.86 11.87
C LEU A 215 -8.60 -4.32 12.11
N PHE A 216 -8.32 -4.84 13.30
CA PHE A 216 -8.72 -6.20 13.66
C PHE A 216 -10.24 -6.34 13.78
N PRO A 217 -10.83 -7.52 13.45
CA PRO A 217 -12.26 -7.76 13.57
C PRO A 217 -12.83 -7.50 14.97
N SER A 218 -12.07 -7.82 16.02
CA SER A 218 -12.47 -7.58 17.41
C SER A 218 -12.59 -6.09 17.75
N VAL A 219 -11.65 -5.27 17.28
CA VAL A 219 -11.68 -3.81 17.45
C VAL A 219 -12.88 -3.22 16.72
N ARG A 220 -13.13 -3.65 15.47
CA ARG A 220 -14.31 -3.22 14.71
C ARG A 220 -15.60 -3.58 15.42
N GLN A 221 -15.73 -4.82 15.91
CA GLN A 221 -16.93 -5.26 16.60
C GLN A 221 -17.18 -4.43 17.87
N GLY A 222 -16.15 -4.22 18.69
CA GLY A 222 -16.29 -3.41 19.91
C GLY A 222 -16.70 -1.96 19.65
N LEU A 223 -16.24 -1.37 18.54
CA LEU A 223 -16.68 -0.04 18.10
C LEU A 223 -18.12 -0.06 17.57
N ASN A 224 -18.50 -1.06 16.78
CA ASN A 224 -19.87 -1.22 16.30
C ASN A 224 -20.87 -1.43 17.45
N ASP A 225 -20.50 -2.18 18.49
CA ASP A 225 -21.32 -2.40 19.68
C ASP A 225 -21.58 -1.10 20.46
N ARG A 226 -20.68 -0.12 20.32
CA ARG A 226 -20.85 1.26 20.83
C ARG A 226 -21.59 2.19 19.85
N GLY A 227 -22.04 1.69 18.70
CA GLY A 227 -22.70 2.50 17.66
C GLY A 227 -21.74 3.30 16.78
N VAL A 228 -20.43 2.99 16.79
CA VAL A 228 -19.43 3.63 15.93
C VAL A 228 -19.13 2.75 14.72
N HIS A 229 -19.61 3.15 13.55
CA HIS A 229 -19.29 2.48 12.29
C HIS A 229 -17.88 2.87 11.83
N VAL A 230 -16.95 1.92 11.88
CA VAL A 230 -15.55 2.14 11.51
C VAL A 230 -15.21 1.48 10.18
N TYR A 231 -14.48 2.20 9.33
CA TYR A 231 -14.00 1.75 8.02
C TYR A 231 -12.50 2.02 7.89
N GLN A 232 -11.77 1.08 7.29
CA GLN A 232 -10.33 1.22 7.05
C GLN A 232 -10.07 1.82 5.66
N CYS A 233 -9.03 2.65 5.58
CA CYS A 233 -8.45 3.09 4.31
C CYS A 233 -6.95 2.82 4.28
N TYR A 234 -6.42 2.51 3.09
CA TYR A 234 -5.02 2.23 2.83
C TYR A 234 -4.39 3.46 2.17
N VAL A 235 -3.51 4.12 2.91
CA VAL A 235 -2.93 5.42 2.56
C VAL A 235 -1.41 5.35 2.77
N ILE A 236 -0.65 5.94 1.86
CA ILE A 236 0.81 5.97 1.89
C ILE A 236 1.28 7.42 1.96
N ALA A 237 2.26 7.72 2.82
CA ALA A 237 2.74 9.08 3.08
C ALA A 237 3.08 9.88 1.82
N ASP A 238 3.86 9.28 0.92
CA ASP A 238 4.31 9.89 -0.33
C ASP A 238 3.22 9.99 -1.41
N LEU A 239 2.22 9.09 -1.37
CA LEU A 239 1.35 8.79 -2.52
C LEU A 239 -0.12 9.17 -2.30
N GLY A 240 -0.58 9.14 -1.05
CA GLY A 240 -1.99 9.33 -0.68
C GLY A 240 -2.79 8.04 -0.70
N LEU A 241 -4.09 8.17 -0.99
CA LEU A 241 -5.05 7.07 -0.97
C LEU A 241 -4.75 6.03 -2.05
N VAL A 242 -4.70 4.76 -1.66
CA VAL A 242 -4.60 3.59 -2.54
C VAL A 242 -5.95 2.91 -2.68
N SER A 243 -6.57 2.55 -1.54
CA SER A 243 -7.86 1.87 -1.51
C SER A 243 -8.60 2.11 -0.19
N TYR A 244 -9.91 1.89 -0.16
CA TYR A 244 -10.74 2.15 1.02
C TYR A 244 -11.92 1.18 1.15
N GLU A 245 -12.32 0.90 2.39
CA GLU A 245 -13.53 0.15 2.67
C GLU A 245 -14.79 0.98 2.43
N THR A 246 -15.90 0.29 2.25
CA THR A 246 -17.24 0.87 2.06
C THR A 246 -18.21 0.21 3.04
N PRO A 247 -19.44 0.72 3.20
CA PRO A 247 -20.46 0.08 4.02
C PRO A 247 -20.78 -1.36 3.63
N ALA A 248 -20.47 -1.78 2.39
CA ALA A 248 -20.63 -3.16 1.95
C ALA A 248 -19.62 -4.14 2.58
N LEU A 249 -18.51 -3.65 3.17
CA LEU A 249 -17.44 -4.45 3.78
C LEU A 249 -16.99 -5.64 2.93
N SER A 250 -16.98 -5.43 1.61
CA SER A 250 -16.63 -6.45 0.61
C SER A 250 -15.35 -6.02 -0.09
N ALA A 251 -14.23 -6.22 0.60
CA ALA A 251 -12.88 -5.78 0.19
C ALA A 251 -12.74 -4.24 0.11
N MET A 252 -11.55 -3.75 -0.22
CA MET A 252 -11.23 -2.33 -0.32
C MET A 252 -11.30 -1.87 -1.78
N VAL A 253 -12.13 -0.87 -2.11
CA VAL A 253 -12.23 -0.28 -3.44
C VAL A 253 -10.99 0.57 -3.72
N VAL A 254 -10.34 0.37 -4.86
CA VAL A 254 -9.16 1.16 -5.27
C VAL A 254 -9.58 2.59 -5.65
N ASP A 255 -8.72 3.56 -5.35
CA ASP A 255 -8.94 4.95 -5.73
C ASP A 255 -8.93 5.15 -7.25
N GLU A 256 -9.62 6.17 -7.73
CA GLU A 256 -9.82 6.40 -9.16
C GLU A 256 -8.60 7.05 -9.84
N ASP A 257 -7.64 7.58 -9.07
CA ASP A 257 -6.45 8.31 -9.54
C ASP A 257 -5.14 7.53 -9.29
N VAL A 258 -5.24 6.21 -9.13
CA VAL A 258 -4.09 5.31 -9.04
C VAL A 258 -4.26 4.11 -9.97
N VAL A 259 -3.14 3.55 -10.41
CA VAL A 259 -3.09 2.19 -10.98
C VAL A 259 -2.41 1.30 -9.95
N VAL A 260 -3.06 0.19 -9.60
CA VAL A 260 -2.52 -0.80 -8.67
C VAL A 260 -2.17 -2.07 -9.43
N GLU A 261 -0.95 -2.53 -9.23
CA GLU A 261 -0.46 -3.84 -9.67
C GLU A 261 -0.24 -4.71 -8.42
N ILE A 262 -0.60 -5.99 -8.50
CA ILE A 262 -0.15 -7.00 -7.55
C ILE A 262 0.97 -7.76 -8.23
N VAL A 263 2.19 -7.68 -7.71
CA VAL A 263 3.38 -8.29 -8.31
C VAL A 263 3.95 -9.38 -7.43
N ARG A 264 4.70 -10.31 -8.01
CA ARG A 264 5.41 -11.32 -7.23
C ARG A 264 6.48 -10.64 -6.36
N PRO A 265 6.50 -10.85 -5.03
CA PRO A 265 7.47 -10.20 -4.15
C PRO A 265 8.93 -10.44 -4.59
N GLY A 266 9.74 -9.39 -4.53
CA GLY A 266 11.13 -9.42 -5.01
C GLY A 266 11.28 -9.36 -6.53
N THR A 267 10.19 -9.23 -7.29
CA THR A 267 10.19 -9.02 -8.76
C THR A 267 9.41 -7.76 -9.13
N GLY A 268 9.27 -7.50 -10.44
CA GLY A 268 8.29 -6.56 -10.99
C GLY A 268 7.18 -7.21 -11.83
N ASN A 269 7.02 -8.53 -11.74
CA ASN A 269 6.11 -9.28 -12.59
C ASN A 269 4.70 -9.34 -11.97
N PRO A 270 3.65 -8.89 -12.67
CA PRO A 270 2.28 -9.03 -12.19
C PRO A 270 1.89 -10.50 -11.94
N VAL A 271 1.04 -10.73 -10.96
CA VAL A 271 0.42 -12.04 -10.70
C VAL A 271 -1.05 -12.04 -11.17
N PRO A 272 -1.64 -13.22 -11.48
CA PRO A 272 -3.06 -13.32 -11.80
C PRO A 272 -3.98 -12.79 -10.69
N ASP A 273 -5.18 -12.34 -11.07
CA ASP A 273 -6.21 -11.92 -10.11
C ASP A 273 -6.49 -13.02 -9.07
N GLY A 274 -6.55 -12.63 -7.80
CA GLY A 274 -6.72 -13.53 -6.67
C GLY A 274 -5.43 -14.14 -6.11
N GLU A 275 -4.29 -14.05 -6.81
CA GLU A 275 -2.99 -14.41 -6.23
C GLU A 275 -2.48 -13.31 -5.28
N VAL A 276 -1.90 -13.73 -4.16
CA VAL A 276 -1.31 -12.80 -3.18
C VAL A 276 0.08 -12.39 -3.64
N GLY A 277 0.31 -11.09 -3.70
CA GLY A 277 1.60 -10.50 -4.06
C GLY A 277 1.82 -9.14 -3.42
N GLU A 278 2.95 -8.52 -3.73
CA GLU A 278 3.33 -7.18 -3.28
C GLU A 278 2.50 -6.12 -4.01
N VAL A 279 1.99 -5.14 -3.25
CA VAL A 279 1.26 -4.00 -3.82
C VAL A 279 2.23 -2.99 -4.40
N VAL A 280 2.08 -2.72 -5.70
CA VAL A 280 2.82 -1.70 -6.44
C VAL A 280 1.83 -0.68 -6.98
N VAL A 281 2.12 0.60 -6.80
CA VAL A 281 1.19 1.68 -7.15
C VAL A 281 1.86 2.73 -8.02
N THR A 282 1.13 3.15 -9.06
CA THR A 282 1.43 4.37 -9.82
C THR A 282 0.36 5.41 -9.51
N ALA A 283 0.75 6.55 -8.97
CA ALA A 283 -0.17 7.68 -8.79
C ALA A 283 -0.32 8.43 -10.11
N LEU A 284 -1.56 8.51 -10.60
CA LEU A 284 -1.93 9.24 -11.81
C LEU A 284 -2.21 10.71 -11.52
N SER A 285 -2.58 10.99 -10.27
CA SER A 285 -2.60 12.35 -9.73
C SER A 285 -1.18 12.76 -9.31
N HIS A 286 -0.91 14.07 -9.30
CA HIS A 286 0.39 14.67 -8.90
C HIS A 286 1.49 14.59 -9.95
N HIS A 287 1.21 15.15 -11.11
CA HIS A 287 2.16 15.28 -12.20
C HIS A 287 3.43 16.06 -11.86
N GLU A 288 3.38 16.89 -10.82
CA GLU A 288 4.53 17.61 -10.29
C GLU A 288 5.61 16.69 -9.69
N LEU A 289 5.22 15.48 -9.24
CA LEU A 289 6.05 14.61 -8.43
C LEU A 289 5.72 13.12 -8.73
N PRO A 290 6.13 12.59 -9.90
CA PRO A 290 5.65 11.31 -10.42
C PRO A 290 6.06 10.07 -9.59
N LEU A 291 5.16 9.48 -8.81
CA LEU A 291 5.42 8.16 -8.20
C LEU A 291 4.96 7.03 -9.13
N ILE A 292 5.90 6.50 -9.92
CA ILE A 292 5.66 5.45 -10.92
C ILE A 292 6.21 4.12 -10.42
N ARG A 293 5.31 3.13 -10.29
CA ARG A 293 5.56 1.78 -9.77
C ARG A 293 6.28 1.77 -8.43
N LEU A 294 5.74 2.51 -7.46
CA LEU A 294 6.23 2.49 -6.09
C LEU A 294 5.78 1.18 -5.41
N ALA A 295 6.73 0.33 -5.02
CA ALA A 295 6.47 -0.85 -4.20
C ALA A 295 6.23 -0.42 -2.75
N LEU A 296 5.07 -0.78 -2.20
CA LEU A 296 4.65 -0.33 -0.87
C LEU A 296 5.19 -1.21 0.26
N GLY A 297 5.68 -2.41 -0.07
CA GLY A 297 6.17 -3.40 0.89
C GLY A 297 5.06 -4.14 1.64
N ASP A 298 3.80 -4.02 1.20
CA ASP A 298 2.65 -4.72 1.76
C ASP A 298 2.13 -5.79 0.78
N LEU A 299 1.53 -6.84 1.32
CA LEU A 299 0.89 -7.90 0.55
C LEU A 299 -0.62 -7.66 0.41
N SER A 300 -1.16 -7.93 -0.77
CA SER A 300 -2.59 -7.98 -1.03
C SER A 300 -2.91 -8.90 -2.21
N ALA A 301 -4.18 -8.98 -2.58
CA ALA A 301 -4.65 -9.69 -3.76
C ALA A 301 -5.85 -8.94 -4.38
N VAL A 302 -5.99 -9.03 -5.70
CA VAL A 302 -7.19 -8.53 -6.38
C VAL A 302 -8.38 -9.41 -6.02
N THR A 303 -9.49 -8.78 -5.62
CA THR A 303 -10.76 -9.45 -5.32
C THR A 303 -11.69 -9.36 -6.55
N PRO A 304 -12.11 -10.48 -7.14
CA PRO A 304 -12.91 -10.48 -8.35
C PRO A 304 -14.32 -9.95 -8.13
N GLY A 305 -14.90 -9.37 -9.18
CA GLY A 305 -16.29 -8.88 -9.20
C GLY A 305 -16.46 -7.46 -8.66
N GLN A 306 -17.62 -6.89 -8.95
CA GLN A 306 -17.99 -5.52 -8.57
C GLN A 306 -18.41 -5.45 -7.09
N SER A 307 -18.21 -4.27 -6.47
CA SER A 307 -18.69 -4.03 -5.12
C SER A 307 -20.23 -4.04 -5.05
N PRO A 308 -20.85 -4.67 -4.02
CA PRO A 308 -22.29 -4.58 -3.80
C PRO A 308 -22.82 -3.16 -3.57
N CYS A 309 -21.95 -2.20 -3.20
CA CYS A 309 -22.34 -0.79 -3.03
C CYS A 309 -22.46 -0.01 -4.35
N GLY A 310 -22.33 -0.68 -5.50
CA GLY A 310 -22.43 -0.06 -6.82
C GLY A 310 -21.12 0.55 -7.34
N ARG A 311 -20.09 0.73 -6.50
CA ARG A 311 -18.76 1.16 -6.96
C ARG A 311 -18.17 0.15 -7.94
N THR A 312 -17.65 0.65 -9.05
CA THR A 312 -17.23 -0.17 -10.20
C THR A 312 -15.72 -0.39 -10.31
N ASN A 313 -14.91 0.25 -9.46
CA ASN A 313 -13.45 0.08 -9.52
C ASN A 313 -13.02 -1.30 -8.99
N MET A 314 -11.78 -1.69 -9.32
CA MET A 314 -11.13 -2.89 -8.80
C MET A 314 -11.08 -2.87 -7.26
N ARG A 315 -10.98 -4.05 -6.66
CA ARG A 315 -10.97 -4.21 -5.21
C ARG A 315 -9.76 -5.01 -4.74
N LEU A 316 -9.18 -4.60 -3.62
CA LEU A 316 -8.09 -5.30 -2.95
C LEU A 316 -8.60 -6.00 -1.71
N ALA A 317 -8.09 -7.21 -1.43
CA ALA A 317 -8.41 -7.97 -0.23
C ALA A 317 -8.11 -7.20 1.08
N GLY A 318 -7.30 -6.15 1.00
CA GLY A 318 -6.78 -5.38 2.12
C GLY A 318 -5.35 -5.79 2.46
N TRP A 319 -4.89 -5.43 3.66
CA TRP A 319 -3.54 -5.78 4.10
C TRP A 319 -3.47 -7.26 4.50
N LEU A 320 -2.60 -8.04 3.83
CA LEU A 320 -2.39 -9.47 4.09
C LEU A 320 -1.03 -9.78 4.73
N GLY A 321 -0.24 -8.75 5.05
CA GLY A 321 1.10 -8.90 5.61
C GLY A 321 2.11 -7.99 4.93
N ARG A 322 3.39 -8.22 5.25
CA ARG A 322 4.52 -7.49 4.65
C ARG A 322 5.22 -8.33 3.59
N ALA A 323 5.68 -7.67 2.53
CA ALA A 323 6.45 -8.30 1.45
C ALA A 323 7.95 -8.44 1.79
N ASP A 324 8.46 -7.68 2.76
CA ASP A 324 9.86 -7.65 3.21
C ASP A 324 10.23 -8.88 4.06
N GLN A 325 10.18 -10.07 3.46
CA GLN A 325 10.36 -11.36 4.14
C GLN A 325 11.82 -11.78 4.24
N THR A 326 12.67 -10.96 4.87
CA THR A 326 14.10 -11.27 5.01
C THR A 326 14.37 -12.19 6.20
N THR A 327 15.23 -13.20 6.02
CA THR A 327 15.80 -13.98 7.14
C THR A 327 17.32 -14.12 7.05
N LYS A 328 17.97 -14.53 8.13
CA LYS A 328 19.41 -14.79 8.19
C LYS A 328 19.68 -16.30 8.28
N VAL A 329 20.38 -16.86 7.29
CA VAL A 329 20.74 -18.28 7.20
C VAL A 329 22.25 -18.41 7.22
N ARG A 330 22.80 -19.13 8.20
CA ARG A 330 24.26 -19.35 8.37
C ARG A 330 25.10 -18.08 8.22
N GLY A 331 24.63 -16.96 8.78
CA GLY A 331 25.36 -15.69 8.76
C GLY A 331 25.06 -14.76 7.58
N LEU A 332 24.37 -15.24 6.54
CA LEU A 332 24.03 -14.47 5.34
C LEU A 332 22.55 -14.08 5.35
N PHE A 333 22.24 -12.88 4.86
CA PHE A 333 20.85 -12.46 4.65
C PHE A 333 20.31 -13.10 3.38
N VAL A 334 19.06 -13.54 3.48
CA VAL A 334 18.30 -14.18 2.42
C VAL A 334 17.06 -13.35 2.15
N HIS A 335 16.91 -12.94 0.90
CA HIS A 335 15.88 -12.00 0.45
C HIS A 335 15.01 -12.60 -0.66
N PRO A 336 13.73 -12.18 -0.78
CA PRO A 336 12.83 -12.66 -1.83
C PRO A 336 13.38 -12.49 -3.26
N GLU A 337 14.13 -11.41 -3.52
CA GLU A 337 14.78 -11.13 -4.81
C GLU A 337 15.76 -12.24 -5.23
N GLN A 338 16.42 -12.90 -4.27
CA GLN A 338 17.31 -14.02 -4.57
C GLN A 338 16.51 -15.25 -5.01
N VAL A 339 15.36 -15.52 -4.37
CA VAL A 339 14.46 -16.60 -4.77
C VAL A 339 13.95 -16.34 -6.19
N ALA A 340 13.46 -15.13 -6.44
CA ALA A 340 13.01 -14.71 -7.77
C ALA A 340 14.05 -14.96 -8.87
N ARG A 341 15.31 -14.55 -8.66
CA ARG A 341 16.39 -14.76 -9.63
C ARG A 341 16.66 -16.24 -9.91
N VAL A 342 16.54 -17.12 -8.89
CA VAL A 342 16.65 -18.58 -9.10
C VAL A 342 15.52 -19.09 -9.99
N LEU A 343 14.29 -18.66 -9.74
CA LEU A 343 13.13 -19.07 -10.53
C LEU A 343 13.27 -18.61 -11.99
N GLU A 344 13.64 -17.35 -12.19
CA GLU A 344 13.88 -16.75 -13.51
C GLU A 344 14.96 -17.50 -14.29
N GLN A 345 16.14 -17.72 -13.68
CA GLN A 345 17.24 -18.44 -14.30
C GLN A 345 16.85 -19.89 -14.69
N CYS A 346 15.87 -20.48 -14.01
CA CYS A 346 15.44 -21.85 -14.23
C CYS A 346 14.11 -21.97 -15.00
N GLY A 347 13.52 -20.85 -15.46
CA GLY A 347 12.27 -20.83 -16.21
C GLY A 347 11.05 -21.29 -15.41
N ILE A 348 10.97 -20.95 -14.12
CA ILE A 348 9.87 -21.33 -13.23
C ILE A 348 8.89 -20.18 -13.06
N GLU A 349 7.65 -20.41 -13.46
CA GLU A 349 6.55 -19.42 -13.39
C GLU A 349 5.59 -19.68 -12.21
N GLY A 350 5.63 -20.87 -11.61
CA GLY A 350 4.76 -21.28 -10.51
C GLY A 350 5.12 -20.64 -9.17
N ARG A 351 4.30 -20.88 -8.14
CA ARG A 351 4.57 -20.40 -6.78
C ARG A 351 5.82 -21.08 -6.22
N ALA A 352 6.53 -20.35 -5.37
CA ALA A 352 7.71 -20.85 -4.70
C ALA A 352 7.71 -20.42 -3.23
N ARG A 353 8.31 -21.26 -2.39
CA ARG A 353 8.56 -20.96 -0.99
C ARG A 353 9.91 -21.51 -0.57
N LEU A 354 10.78 -20.62 -0.13
CA LEU A 354 12.00 -20.98 0.55
C LEU A 354 11.70 -21.22 2.03
N VAL A 355 11.69 -22.49 2.43
CA VAL A 355 11.52 -22.89 3.81
C VAL A 355 12.90 -22.97 4.47
N VAL A 356 13.05 -22.28 5.60
CA VAL A 356 14.26 -22.33 6.42
C VAL A 356 13.92 -23.00 7.74
N GLU A 357 14.50 -24.18 7.95
CA GLU A 357 14.27 -25.07 9.09
C GLU A 357 15.57 -25.29 9.86
N ARG A 358 15.47 -25.94 11.02
CA ARG A 358 16.65 -26.41 11.78
C ARG A 358 16.62 -27.94 11.85
N GLU A 359 17.67 -28.57 11.38
CA GLU A 359 17.88 -30.01 11.51
C GLU A 359 19.08 -30.26 12.44
N GLY A 360 18.79 -30.54 13.71
CA GLY A 360 19.80 -30.56 14.77
C GLY A 360 20.44 -29.18 14.97
N GLU A 361 21.77 -29.09 14.82
CA GLU A 361 22.51 -27.83 14.95
C GLU A 361 22.72 -27.09 13.62
N ARG A 362 22.05 -27.49 12.55
CA ARG A 362 22.26 -26.93 11.21
C ARG A 362 20.98 -26.31 10.67
N ASP A 363 21.11 -25.12 10.08
CA ASP A 363 20.05 -24.55 9.24
C ASP A 363 19.87 -25.44 8.00
N LEU A 364 18.64 -25.84 7.69
CA LEU A 364 18.24 -26.50 6.45
C LEU A 364 17.46 -25.49 5.60
N MET A 365 17.83 -25.34 4.33
CA MET A 365 17.19 -24.41 3.41
C MET A 365 16.61 -25.19 2.23
N THR A 366 15.29 -25.22 2.10
CA THR A 366 14.59 -25.98 1.06
C THR A 366 13.73 -25.04 0.21
N LEU A 367 14.07 -24.87 -1.06
CA LEU A 367 13.26 -24.14 -2.02
C LEU A 367 12.20 -25.09 -2.60
N ARG A 368 10.96 -24.91 -2.17
CA ARG A 368 9.78 -25.58 -2.72
C ARG A 368 9.26 -24.79 -3.91
N VAL A 369 9.02 -25.45 -5.05
CA VAL A 369 8.51 -24.79 -6.26
C VAL A 369 7.39 -25.59 -6.90
N GLU A 370 6.34 -24.90 -7.31
CA GLU A 370 5.27 -25.49 -8.12
C GLU A 370 5.71 -25.59 -9.58
N HIS A 371 5.72 -26.80 -10.12
CA HIS A 371 6.01 -27.03 -11.53
C HIS A 371 5.24 -28.24 -12.04
N GLY A 372 4.57 -28.08 -13.19
CA GLY A 372 3.79 -29.15 -13.83
C GLY A 372 4.47 -29.80 -15.04
N GLY A 373 5.65 -29.32 -15.44
CA GLY A 373 6.40 -29.81 -16.60
C GLY A 373 7.47 -30.85 -16.26
N ASP A 374 8.36 -31.11 -17.21
CA ASP A 374 9.49 -32.04 -17.06
C ASP A 374 10.47 -31.54 -15.98
N ALA A 375 10.70 -32.37 -14.97
CA ALA A 375 11.59 -32.07 -13.86
C ALA A 375 13.02 -32.63 -14.08
N GLU A 376 13.31 -33.26 -15.23
CA GLU A 376 14.62 -33.85 -15.49
C GLU A 376 15.74 -32.78 -15.43
N GLY A 377 16.68 -33.00 -14.51
CA GLY A 377 17.78 -32.08 -14.25
C GLY A 377 17.38 -30.74 -13.63
N LEU A 378 16.09 -30.48 -13.37
CA LEU A 378 15.61 -29.19 -12.87
C LEU A 378 16.09 -28.95 -11.44
N VAL A 379 16.01 -29.97 -10.58
CA VAL A 379 16.47 -29.91 -9.19
C VAL A 379 17.94 -29.51 -9.14
N GLU A 380 18.81 -30.18 -9.91
CA GLU A 380 20.24 -29.89 -9.94
C GLU A 380 20.55 -28.49 -10.46
N ARG A 381 19.83 -28.03 -11.51
CA ARG A 381 19.97 -26.66 -12.01
C ARG A 381 19.59 -25.63 -10.96
N MET A 382 18.47 -25.84 -10.27
CA MET A 382 17.99 -24.92 -9.24
C MET A 382 18.89 -24.92 -8.00
N GLU A 383 19.37 -26.08 -7.54
CA GLU A 383 20.34 -26.15 -6.43
C GLU A 383 21.67 -25.45 -6.78
N SER A 384 22.11 -25.57 -8.04
CA SER A 384 23.28 -24.83 -8.54
C SER A 384 23.05 -23.32 -8.58
N ALA A 385 21.86 -22.88 -9.03
CA ALA A 385 21.47 -21.47 -9.03
C ALA A 385 21.37 -20.92 -7.60
N ILE A 386 20.80 -21.67 -6.65
CA ILE A 386 20.76 -21.33 -5.22
C ILE A 386 22.19 -21.12 -4.72
N LYS A 387 23.10 -22.07 -4.97
CA LYS A 387 24.49 -21.96 -4.53
C LYS A 387 25.17 -20.70 -5.06
N THR A 388 24.92 -20.36 -6.32
CA THR A 388 25.52 -19.18 -6.97
C THR A 388 24.92 -17.87 -6.46
N ILE A 389 23.59 -17.79 -6.33
CA ILE A 389 22.85 -16.54 -6.03
C ILE A 389 22.82 -16.25 -4.53
N PHE A 390 22.64 -17.28 -3.69
CA PHE A 390 22.54 -17.15 -2.24
C PHE A 390 23.89 -17.27 -1.55
N ASN A 391 24.91 -17.79 -2.26
CA ASN A 391 26.17 -18.23 -1.65
C ASN A 391 25.97 -19.22 -0.49
N LEU A 392 24.88 -19.99 -0.55
CA LEU A 392 24.45 -20.99 0.43
C LEU A 392 24.06 -22.27 -0.30
N ARG A 393 24.28 -23.43 0.32
CA ARG A 393 23.68 -24.68 -0.17
C ARG A 393 22.23 -24.75 0.29
N GLY A 394 21.33 -25.09 -0.62
CA GLY A 394 19.92 -25.41 -0.32
C GLY A 394 19.47 -26.59 -1.16
N HIS A 395 18.39 -27.23 -0.71
CA HIS A 395 17.70 -28.31 -1.41
C HIS A 395 16.54 -27.75 -2.23
N VAL A 396 16.15 -28.48 -3.27
CA VAL A 396 14.98 -28.12 -4.08
C VAL A 396 13.96 -29.25 -4.02
N ARG A 397 12.70 -28.87 -3.82
CA ARG A 397 11.56 -29.78 -3.88
C ARG A 397 10.57 -29.28 -4.92
N ILE A 398 10.25 -30.12 -5.89
CA ILE A 398 9.20 -29.84 -6.86
C ILE A 398 7.87 -30.30 -6.26
N ASP A 399 6.91 -29.40 -6.19
CA ASP A 399 5.55 -29.67 -5.75
C ASP A 399 4.57 -29.53 -6.95
N PRO A 400 3.43 -30.26 -6.95
CA PRO A 400 2.42 -30.08 -7.99
C PRO A 400 1.84 -28.66 -7.99
N PRO A 401 1.43 -28.11 -9.14
CA PRO A 401 0.74 -26.82 -9.20
C PRO A 401 -0.49 -26.75 -8.27
N GLY A 402 -0.66 -25.63 -7.58
CA GLY A 402 -1.78 -25.40 -6.66
C GLY A 402 -1.60 -25.92 -5.22
N THR A 403 -0.49 -26.58 -4.89
CA THR A 403 -0.28 -27.22 -3.57
C THR A 403 0.40 -26.34 -2.52
N LEU A 404 1.14 -25.30 -2.91
CA LEU A 404 1.68 -24.32 -1.97
C LEU A 404 0.57 -23.37 -1.47
N PRO A 405 0.69 -22.77 -0.28
CA PRO A 405 -0.28 -21.77 0.18
C PRO A 405 -0.24 -20.48 -0.64
N ASN A 406 -1.40 -19.84 -0.82
CA ASN A 406 -1.52 -18.52 -1.46
C ASN A 406 -1.58 -17.42 -0.38
N ASP A 407 -0.49 -17.23 0.36
CA ASP A 407 -0.39 -16.29 1.48
C ASP A 407 0.68 -15.20 1.23
N GLY A 408 1.24 -15.14 0.01
CA GLY A 408 2.30 -14.21 -0.37
C GLY A 408 3.66 -14.49 0.27
N ARG A 409 3.79 -15.58 1.05
CA ARG A 409 5.03 -15.92 1.75
C ARG A 409 6.01 -16.66 0.83
N ILE A 410 7.04 -15.94 0.40
CA ILE A 410 8.18 -16.43 -0.37
C ILE A 410 9.26 -17.02 0.55
N ILE A 411 9.48 -16.43 1.73
CA ILE A 411 10.46 -16.94 2.72
C ILE A 411 9.74 -17.32 4.00
N ASP A 412 9.87 -18.59 4.37
CA ASP A 412 9.23 -19.21 5.52
C ASP A 412 10.29 -19.71 6.50
N ASP A 413 10.74 -18.83 7.38
CA ASP A 413 11.59 -19.20 8.51
C ASP A 413 10.74 -19.84 9.61
N THR A 414 10.90 -21.15 9.79
CA THR A 414 10.18 -21.97 10.77
C THR A 414 11.10 -22.43 11.91
N ARG A 415 12.35 -21.93 11.96
CA ARG A 415 13.30 -22.28 13.02
C ARG A 415 12.77 -21.78 14.36
N ASP A 416 12.73 -22.70 15.32
CA ASP A 416 12.52 -22.36 16.72
C ASP A 416 13.86 -21.97 17.35
N PHE A 417 13.94 -20.73 17.85
CA PHE A 417 15.11 -20.21 18.56
C PHE A 417 14.96 -20.32 20.09
N GLN A 418 13.85 -20.86 20.58
CA GLN A 418 13.54 -21.04 22.01
C GLN A 418 13.61 -22.51 22.48
N ALA A 419 13.89 -23.46 21.57
CA ALA A 419 14.05 -24.88 21.89
C ALA A 419 15.45 -25.25 22.39
#